data_AF-A0A2T4GIS0-F1
#
_entry.id   AF-A0A2T4GIS0-F1
#
_cell.length_a   1.000
_cell.length_b   1.000
_cell.length_c   1.000
_cell.angle_alpha   90.00
_cell.angle_beta   90.00
_cell.angle_gamma   90.00
#
_symmetry.space_group_name_H-M   'P 1'
#
loop_
_entity.id
_entity.type
_entity.pdbx_description
1 polymer ?
#
loop_
_entity_poly.entity_id
_entity_poly.type
_entity_poly.pdbx_seq_one_letter_code
_entity_poly.pdbx_strand_id
1 'polypeptide(L)'
;MPRSKLNLPRGKPRGLRRDRDCRTCKVRGVKCDLNRPRCLPCVESGLECGGYPQRVVWAANPVATPVSRLSLPSPVEQPTEPRRGLSDEASILSSVELRNSSSISVNDGNDFTQNSLAADQPHIVEHLLAFGHSLKVASLASDQGLRLIAQVDNFLQARIRRRGRSDSSTTSHPSTLAFSAAESVLPQDVDNEDILVYHRLEALKSLSQALNTADPAAFLGIAVFAFFEVVMDGVFGEWDCHLRGARSLLDYHCQNSDEFQQLSNNFIGFEQIVAYFGWWDTIGAVVRQSTNRAVGDQEGLIFDDWHRNTLTKDFLDMVGCPTETFWLFVSLAKGNKTDNLSEMLTQAMAQLLKLGMDTTERGKCMDTYRCAAVIALLSWRIPATEETLPSEPSGTTLTFAVDRICQIIDSGRPKSTLYVHMATPAYLASMWASSPNHCKTLRNYWKNCQMGDIPRYLGAQLRCEESWRDMGLV
;
A
#
# COMPACT_ATOMS: atom_id res chain seq x y z
N MET A 1 20.84 -38.88 45.49
CA MET A 1 21.00 -39.63 44.23
C MET A 1 20.05 -39.05 43.18
N PRO A 2 20.48 -38.83 41.93
CA PRO A 2 19.63 -38.28 40.87
C PRO A 2 18.68 -39.33 40.26
N ARG A 3 17.61 -38.87 39.61
CA ARG A 3 16.52 -39.70 39.06
C ARG A 3 16.87 -40.30 37.68
N SER A 4 16.34 -41.50 37.41
CA SER A 4 16.39 -42.16 36.11
C SER A 4 15.57 -41.43 35.04
N LYS A 5 16.04 -41.43 33.79
CA LYS A 5 15.26 -41.00 32.62
C LYS A 5 14.66 -42.21 31.93
N LEU A 6 13.37 -42.16 31.61
CA LEU A 6 12.66 -43.20 30.86
C LEU A 6 13.05 -43.16 29.37
N ASN A 7 13.25 -44.33 28.78
CA ASN A 7 13.41 -44.48 27.33
C ASN A 7 12.04 -44.57 26.66
N LEU A 8 11.85 -43.83 25.56
CA LEU A 8 10.73 -43.98 24.63
C LEU A 8 11.25 -44.35 23.24
N PRO A 9 10.51 -45.18 22.46
CA PRO A 9 11.02 -45.78 21.23
C PRO A 9 11.21 -44.76 20.11
N ARG A 10 12.35 -44.82 19.42
CA ARG A 10 12.63 -43.98 18.25
C ARG A 10 11.85 -44.48 17.03
N GLY A 11 10.91 -43.66 16.55
CA GLY A 11 10.26 -43.90 15.25
C GLY A 11 11.25 -43.93 14.09
N LYS A 12 10.93 -44.68 13.03
CA LYS A 12 11.79 -44.82 11.83
C LYS A 12 12.12 -43.45 11.20
N PRO A 13 13.35 -43.23 10.71
CA PRO A 13 13.77 -41.93 10.19
C PRO A 13 13.04 -41.58 8.89
N ARG A 14 12.19 -40.55 8.93
CA ARG A 14 11.78 -39.82 7.73
C ARG A 14 12.95 -38.97 7.22
N GLY A 15 13.04 -38.78 5.91
CA GLY A 15 14.25 -38.26 5.21
C GLY A 15 14.83 -36.97 5.78
N LEU A 16 16.17 -36.86 5.75
CA LEU A 16 16.93 -35.78 6.36
C LEU A 16 16.70 -34.43 5.64
N ARG A 17 15.73 -33.65 6.13
CA ARG A 17 15.44 -32.28 5.71
C ARG A 17 16.54 -31.30 6.16
N ARG A 18 17.62 -31.23 5.36
CA ARG A 18 18.78 -30.31 5.54
C ARG A 18 18.48 -28.83 5.27
N ASP A 19 17.24 -28.48 4.92
CA ASP A 19 16.84 -27.10 4.62
C ASP A 19 16.74 -26.21 5.87
N ARG A 20 16.74 -26.81 7.07
CA ARG A 20 16.66 -26.12 8.37
C ARG A 20 18.00 -26.00 9.10
N ASP A 21 19.03 -26.74 8.67
CA ASP A 21 20.35 -26.74 9.33
C ASP A 21 20.97 -25.33 9.34
N CYS A 22 21.69 -24.96 10.40
CA CYS A 22 22.44 -23.70 10.44
C CYS A 22 23.51 -23.65 9.34
N ARG A 23 23.90 -22.45 8.89
CA ARG A 23 24.84 -22.30 7.75
C ARG A 23 26.15 -23.08 7.99
N THR A 24 26.70 -23.03 9.21
CA THR A 24 27.91 -23.79 9.61
C THR A 24 27.73 -25.31 9.52
N CYS A 25 26.63 -25.89 10.01
CA CYS A 25 26.37 -27.33 9.92
C CYS A 25 26.15 -27.77 8.46
N LYS A 26 25.39 -26.97 7.71
CA LYS A 26 25.07 -27.22 6.30
C LYS A 26 26.34 -27.28 5.44
N VAL A 27 27.28 -26.34 5.63
CA VAL A 27 28.61 -26.35 4.97
C VAL A 27 29.47 -27.53 5.41
N ARG A 28 29.51 -27.83 6.72
CA ARG A 28 30.25 -28.98 7.27
C ARG A 28 29.64 -30.35 6.92
N GLY A 29 28.47 -30.38 6.28
CA GLY A 29 27.75 -31.61 5.94
C GLY A 29 27.18 -32.39 7.14
N VAL A 30 27.34 -31.89 8.37
CA VAL A 30 26.90 -32.53 9.62
C VAL A 30 25.43 -32.19 9.95
N LYS A 31 24.76 -33.07 10.68
CA LYS A 31 23.38 -32.85 11.12
C LYS A 31 23.31 -31.76 12.20
N CYS A 32 22.48 -30.75 12.00
CA CYS A 32 22.22 -29.74 13.03
C CYS A 32 21.22 -30.25 14.08
N ASP A 33 21.33 -29.75 15.31
CA ASP A 33 20.39 -29.97 16.41
C ASP A 33 19.25 -28.92 16.46
N LEU A 34 19.40 -27.82 15.71
CA LEU A 34 18.47 -26.70 15.57
C LEU A 34 18.30 -25.82 16.83
N ASN A 35 19.18 -25.94 17.83
CA ASN A 35 19.16 -25.09 19.02
C ASN A 35 19.50 -23.63 18.69
N ARG A 36 18.76 -22.70 19.30
CA ARG A 36 18.92 -21.24 19.13
C ARG A 36 19.42 -20.60 20.43
N PRO A 37 20.28 -19.56 20.38
CA PRO A 37 20.80 -18.90 19.16
C PRO A 37 21.91 -19.68 18.44
N ARG A 38 22.65 -20.57 19.14
CA ARG A 38 23.75 -21.38 18.56
C ARG A 38 23.47 -22.87 18.68
N CYS A 39 23.87 -23.61 17.65
CA CYS A 39 23.74 -25.07 17.57
C CYS A 39 24.79 -25.78 18.45
N LEU A 40 24.45 -26.89 19.15
CA LEU A 40 25.43 -27.62 19.96
C LEU A 40 26.60 -28.17 19.12
N PRO A 41 26.40 -28.81 17.94
CA PRO A 41 27.50 -29.23 17.07
C PRO A 41 28.40 -28.09 16.57
N CYS A 42 27.99 -26.83 16.73
CA CYS A 42 28.78 -25.64 16.44
C CYS A 42 29.63 -25.29 17.66
N VAL A 43 28.99 -25.15 18.82
CA VAL A 43 29.60 -24.80 20.11
C VAL A 43 30.63 -25.85 20.55
N GLU A 44 30.26 -27.13 20.52
CA GLU A 44 31.13 -28.27 20.88
C GLU A 44 32.33 -28.43 19.94
N SER A 45 32.24 -27.91 18.71
CA SER A 45 33.36 -27.88 17.76
C SER A 45 34.21 -26.61 17.87
N GLY A 46 33.93 -25.71 18.82
CA GLY A 46 34.61 -24.41 18.94
C GLY A 46 34.31 -23.43 17.80
N LEU A 47 33.33 -23.71 16.94
CA LEU A 47 33.04 -22.93 15.74
C LEU A 47 31.89 -21.95 15.94
N GLU A 48 31.99 -20.83 15.24
CA GLU A 48 30.89 -19.88 15.14
C GLU A 48 29.69 -20.49 14.39
N CYS A 49 28.49 -20.23 14.90
CA CYS A 49 27.25 -20.70 14.30
C CYS A 49 26.69 -19.58 13.42
N GLY A 50 26.95 -19.63 12.12
CA GLY A 50 26.59 -18.59 11.13
C GLY A 50 25.09 -18.47 10.84
N GLY A 51 24.26 -18.46 11.88
CA GLY A 51 22.81 -18.33 11.82
C GLY A 51 22.08 -19.54 11.23
N TYR A 52 20.76 -19.52 11.44
CA TYR A 52 19.83 -20.39 10.73
C TYR A 52 19.35 -19.68 9.45
N PRO A 53 19.10 -20.39 8.34
CA PRO A 53 18.47 -19.79 7.19
C PRO A 53 17.07 -19.29 7.59
N GLN A 54 16.87 -17.97 7.62
CA GLN A 54 15.52 -17.43 7.64
C GLN A 54 14.87 -17.79 6.31
N ARG A 55 13.80 -18.59 6.37
CA ARG A 55 12.83 -18.64 5.27
C ARG A 55 11.95 -17.41 5.45
N VAL A 56 11.97 -16.49 4.49
CA VAL A 56 10.86 -15.56 4.29
C VAL A 56 9.67 -16.42 3.86
N VAL A 57 8.88 -16.86 4.84
CA VAL A 57 7.62 -17.55 4.59
C VAL A 57 6.62 -16.45 4.27
N TRP A 58 6.38 -16.25 2.98
CA TRP A 58 5.20 -15.53 2.52
C TRP A 58 3.98 -16.22 3.12
N ALA A 59 3.17 -15.47 3.86
CA ALA A 59 1.86 -15.91 4.32
C ALA A 59 0.87 -15.83 3.15
N ALA A 60 1.13 -16.61 2.10
CA ALA A 60 0.03 -17.16 1.31
C ALA A 60 -0.71 -18.10 2.27
N ASN A 61 -1.93 -17.74 2.67
CA ASN A 61 -2.68 -18.64 3.52
C ASN A 61 -3.19 -19.81 2.65
N PRO A 62 -3.67 -20.89 3.28
CA PRO A 62 -4.46 -21.88 2.60
C PRO A 62 -5.93 -21.66 2.94
N VAL A 63 -6.73 -21.08 2.02
CA VAL A 63 -8.19 -21.22 2.10
C VAL A 63 -8.55 -22.71 2.07
N ALA A 64 -8.90 -23.24 3.24
CA ALA A 64 -9.30 -24.62 3.42
C ALA A 64 -10.82 -24.75 3.46
N THR A 65 -11.47 -24.81 2.31
CA THR A 65 -12.87 -25.22 2.17
C THR A 65 -13.00 -26.47 1.30
N PRO A 66 -13.85 -27.45 1.68
CA PRO A 66 -13.85 -28.76 1.06
C PRO A 66 -14.69 -28.80 -0.23
N VAL A 67 -14.11 -29.33 -1.31
CA VAL A 67 -14.89 -29.74 -2.50
C VAL A 67 -15.61 -31.06 -2.21
N SER A 68 -16.67 -30.98 -1.42
CA SER A 68 -17.83 -31.85 -1.69
C SER A 68 -18.47 -31.40 -3.00
N ARG A 69 -19.08 -32.33 -3.73
CA ARG A 69 -19.70 -32.01 -5.03
C ARG A 69 -20.86 -31.02 -4.84
N LEU A 70 -21.06 -30.19 -5.87
CA LEU A 70 -22.04 -29.10 -6.04
C LEU A 70 -21.53 -27.70 -5.62
N SER A 71 -21.73 -26.75 -6.53
CA SER A 71 -21.63 -25.28 -6.37
C SER A 71 -20.24 -24.65 -6.13
N LEU A 72 -19.62 -24.33 -7.28
CA LEU A 72 -18.77 -23.19 -7.68
C LEU A 72 -18.53 -21.99 -6.69
N PRO A 73 -17.44 -21.21 -6.88
CA PRO A 73 -16.40 -21.06 -5.85
C PRO A 73 -16.32 -19.68 -5.19
N SER A 74 -15.52 -19.58 -4.13
CA SER A 74 -15.08 -18.33 -3.50
C SER A 74 -13.56 -18.34 -3.27
N PRO A 75 -12.81 -17.30 -3.70
CA PRO A 75 -11.37 -17.20 -3.47
C PRO A 75 -10.99 -16.25 -2.31
N VAL A 76 -9.96 -16.65 -1.55
CA VAL A 76 -8.90 -15.78 -1.00
C VAL A 76 -9.30 -14.66 -0.01
N GLU A 77 -8.95 -14.87 1.26
CA GLU A 77 -8.01 -14.06 2.09
C GLU A 77 -7.88 -12.53 1.87
N GLN A 78 -7.63 -11.68 2.88
CA GLN A 78 -7.71 -11.85 4.35
C GLN A 78 -7.72 -10.45 5.05
N PRO A 79 -6.69 -9.56 4.97
CA PRO A 79 -6.53 -8.45 5.94
C PRO A 79 -5.96 -7.08 5.44
N THR A 80 -6.35 -5.98 6.11
CA THR A 80 -5.60 -4.70 6.40
C THR A 80 -6.44 -3.37 6.44
N GLU A 81 -5.85 -2.16 6.65
CA GLU A 81 -6.26 -1.21 7.76
C GLU A 81 -6.12 0.38 7.38
N PRO A 82 -6.16 1.54 8.16
CA PRO A 82 -5.18 2.73 8.14
C PRO A 82 -4.56 3.35 9.48
N ARG A 83 -3.23 3.62 9.59
CA ARG A 83 -2.45 4.39 10.69
C ARG A 83 -2.55 5.95 10.65
N ARG A 84 -1.92 6.75 11.60
CA ARG A 84 -1.44 8.24 11.65
C ARG A 84 -1.29 9.23 13.00
N GLY A 85 -0.21 10.00 13.37
CA GLY A 85 -0.02 11.02 14.51
C GLY A 85 0.84 12.38 14.28
N LEU A 86 0.34 13.66 14.40
CA LEU A 86 0.95 15.00 13.99
C LEU A 86 1.00 16.15 15.10
N SER A 87 1.39 17.46 14.96
CA SER A 87 2.04 18.46 14.00
C SER A 87 2.41 19.79 14.74
N ASP A 88 2.80 21.03 14.29
CA ASP A 88 3.12 21.90 13.07
C ASP A 88 4.17 23.02 13.54
N GLU A 89 4.57 24.23 13.02
CA GLU A 89 4.39 25.16 11.84
C GLU A 89 5.45 26.35 11.86
N ALA A 90 5.64 27.11 10.75
CA ALA A 90 6.09 28.55 10.59
C ALA A 90 7.58 29.00 10.89
N SER A 91 8.15 30.23 10.63
CA SER A 91 7.70 31.54 10.05
C SER A 91 8.84 32.59 9.71
N ILE A 92 8.55 33.67 8.93
CA ILE A 92 9.09 35.10 8.91
C ILE A 92 10.48 35.59 8.32
N LEU A 93 10.39 36.61 7.40
CA LEU A 93 11.25 37.79 7.01
C LEU A 93 12.61 37.80 6.18
N SER A 94 12.55 38.55 5.04
CA SER A 94 13.48 39.62 4.53
C SER A 94 14.64 39.38 3.52
N SER A 95 14.76 40.35 2.58
CA SER A 95 15.97 40.90 1.90
C SER A 95 16.22 40.62 0.39
N VAL A 96 16.99 41.52 -0.23
CA VAL A 96 16.99 41.94 -1.66
C VAL A 96 18.16 41.34 -2.47
N GLU A 97 17.96 40.96 -3.76
CA GLU A 97 18.73 41.43 -4.94
C GLU A 97 18.26 40.86 -6.31
N LEU A 98 18.87 41.35 -7.41
CA LEU A 98 18.40 41.23 -8.80
C LEU A 98 18.97 40.00 -9.55
N ARG A 99 18.21 39.44 -10.52
CA ARG A 99 18.55 39.51 -11.97
C ARG A 99 17.52 38.84 -12.91
N ASN A 100 17.52 39.35 -14.16
CA ASN A 100 16.65 39.07 -15.29
C ASN A 100 16.41 37.57 -15.63
N SER A 101 15.25 37.26 -16.24
CA SER A 101 15.21 36.85 -17.66
C SER A 101 13.80 36.93 -18.30
N SER A 102 13.75 37.61 -19.44
CA SER A 102 12.90 37.40 -20.64
C SER A 102 11.46 36.89 -20.50
N SER A 103 10.49 37.77 -20.79
CA SER A 103 9.10 37.44 -21.08
C SER A 103 8.88 36.94 -22.52
N ILE A 104 7.97 35.98 -22.71
CA ILE A 104 7.25 35.72 -23.96
C ILE A 104 5.78 35.48 -23.62
N SER A 105 4.86 36.13 -24.33
CA SER A 105 3.42 36.11 -24.06
C SER A 105 2.62 36.07 -25.36
N VAL A 106 1.71 35.10 -25.53
CA VAL A 106 0.70 35.12 -26.60
C VAL A 106 -0.65 34.57 -26.06
N ASN A 107 -1.65 35.44 -26.22
CA ASN A 107 -3.11 35.36 -26.05
C ASN A 107 -3.86 34.04 -25.75
N ASP A 108 -4.98 34.25 -25.04
CA ASP A 108 -6.19 33.41 -25.05
C ASP A 108 -6.77 33.14 -26.44
N GLY A 109 -7.49 32.02 -26.56
CA GLY A 109 -8.40 31.72 -27.67
C GLY A 109 -9.39 30.63 -27.27
N ASN A 110 -10.64 31.00 -26.97
CA ASN A 110 -11.72 30.05 -26.69
C ASN A 110 -12.12 29.31 -27.97
N ASP A 111 -12.10 27.98 -27.94
CA ASP A 111 -13.11 27.16 -28.63
C ASP A 111 -13.39 25.87 -27.83
N PHE A 112 -14.48 25.18 -28.16
CA PHE A 112 -15.16 24.23 -27.28
C PHE A 112 -14.90 22.76 -27.67
N THR A 113 -14.91 21.87 -26.68
CA THR A 113 -14.97 20.39 -26.81
C THR A 113 -13.90 19.68 -27.66
N GLN A 114 -12.91 19.08 -27.00
CA GLN A 114 -12.31 17.82 -27.45
C GLN A 114 -11.95 16.90 -26.27
N ASN A 115 -12.07 15.58 -26.48
CA ASN A 115 -12.03 14.57 -25.42
C ASN A 115 -10.62 14.13 -25.05
N SER A 116 -9.91 14.94 -24.27
CA SER A 116 -8.79 14.46 -23.45
C SER A 116 -9.26 14.27 -22.00
N LEU A 117 -9.33 13.01 -21.56
CA LEU A 117 -9.52 12.62 -20.17
C LEU A 117 -8.14 12.30 -19.57
N ALA A 118 -7.82 12.94 -18.45
CA ALA A 118 -6.68 12.71 -17.56
C ALA A 118 -5.38 12.19 -18.21
N ALA A 119 -4.47 13.12 -18.56
CA ALA A 119 -3.05 12.81 -18.76
C ALA A 119 -2.38 12.53 -17.39
N ASP A 120 -2.80 11.43 -16.77
CA ASP A 120 -2.64 11.13 -15.35
C ASP A 120 -1.28 10.47 -15.08
N GLN A 121 -0.19 11.25 -15.13
CA GLN A 121 1.11 10.74 -14.68
C GLN A 121 1.05 10.45 -13.17
N PRO A 122 1.13 9.18 -12.73
CA PRO A 122 1.00 8.87 -11.32
C PRO A 122 2.34 9.14 -10.65
N HIS A 123 2.40 10.11 -9.74
CA HIS A 123 3.62 10.46 -8.99
C HIS A 123 4.29 9.25 -8.32
N ILE A 124 3.53 8.21 -7.97
CA ILE A 124 4.10 6.95 -7.50
C ILE A 124 4.86 6.18 -8.59
N VAL A 125 4.34 6.06 -9.81
CA VAL A 125 5.04 5.40 -10.92
C VAL A 125 6.28 6.19 -11.31
N GLU A 126 6.20 7.53 -11.28
CA GLU A 126 7.36 8.43 -11.42
C GLU A 126 8.44 8.15 -10.36
N HIS A 127 8.07 8.11 -9.06
CA HIS A 127 9.00 7.82 -7.97
C HIS A 127 9.60 6.40 -8.06
N LEU A 128 8.82 5.40 -8.48
CA LEU A 128 9.28 4.02 -8.70
C LEU A 128 10.30 3.94 -9.86
N LEU A 129 10.03 4.63 -10.97
CA LEU A 129 10.96 4.72 -12.10
C LEU A 129 12.24 5.48 -11.71
N ALA A 130 12.14 6.56 -10.94
CA ALA A 130 13.28 7.34 -10.44
C ALA A 130 14.19 6.49 -9.52
N PHE A 131 13.64 5.74 -8.58
CA PHE A 131 14.40 4.82 -7.73
C PHE A 131 15.03 3.67 -8.53
N GLY A 132 14.28 3.06 -9.46
CA GLY A 132 14.82 2.06 -10.39
C GLY A 132 15.96 2.59 -11.26
N HIS A 133 15.94 3.87 -11.62
CA HIS A 133 17.03 4.55 -12.31
C HIS A 133 18.23 4.80 -11.37
N SER A 134 18.00 5.28 -10.14
CA SER A 134 19.07 5.49 -9.15
C SER A 134 19.84 4.20 -8.84
N LEU A 135 19.14 3.07 -8.71
CA LEU A 135 19.74 1.74 -8.50
C LEU A 135 20.64 1.30 -9.67
N LYS A 136 20.24 1.61 -10.92
CA LYS A 136 21.05 1.36 -12.13
C LYS A 136 22.29 2.24 -12.15
N VAL A 137 22.14 3.55 -11.93
CA VAL A 137 23.23 4.55 -12.03
C VAL A 137 24.28 4.37 -10.93
N ALA A 138 23.88 4.02 -9.70
CA ALA A 138 24.80 3.82 -8.60
C ALA A 138 25.72 2.59 -8.77
N SER A 139 25.40 1.67 -9.69
CA SER A 139 26.06 0.35 -9.84
C SER A 139 26.04 -0.51 -8.56
N LEU A 140 25.15 -0.20 -7.60
CA LEU A 140 24.99 -0.90 -6.33
C LEU A 140 23.99 -2.06 -6.39
N ALA A 141 23.08 -2.07 -7.38
CA ALA A 141 22.22 -3.22 -7.64
C ALA A 141 23.06 -4.39 -8.16
N SER A 142 22.85 -5.59 -7.62
CA SER A 142 23.56 -6.78 -8.11
C SER A 142 23.10 -7.18 -9.50
N ASP A 143 23.78 -8.17 -10.08
CA ASP A 143 23.35 -8.88 -11.29
C ASP A 143 21.89 -9.41 -11.22
N GLN A 144 21.35 -9.63 -10.01
CA GLN A 144 19.96 -10.03 -9.76
C GLN A 144 19.04 -8.80 -9.61
N GLY A 145 19.50 -7.75 -8.93
CA GLY A 145 18.79 -6.47 -8.80
C GLY A 145 18.57 -5.78 -10.16
N LEU A 146 19.60 -5.75 -11.02
CA LEU A 146 19.50 -5.20 -12.38
C LEU A 146 18.47 -5.96 -13.24
N ARG A 147 18.41 -7.29 -13.11
CA ARG A 147 17.37 -8.12 -13.77
C ARG A 147 15.98 -7.80 -13.23
N LEU A 148 15.83 -7.68 -11.91
CA LEU A 148 14.55 -7.29 -11.30
C LEU A 148 14.06 -5.94 -11.81
N ILE A 149 14.91 -4.90 -11.84
CA ILE A 149 14.51 -3.58 -12.32
C ILE A 149 14.07 -3.64 -13.80
N ALA A 150 14.76 -4.43 -14.63
CA ALA A 150 14.37 -4.62 -16.03
C ALA A 150 13.04 -5.38 -16.19
N GLN A 151 12.77 -6.41 -15.38
CA GLN A 151 11.51 -7.16 -15.48
C GLN A 151 10.32 -6.41 -14.86
N VAL A 152 10.56 -5.60 -13.83
CA VAL A 152 9.60 -4.61 -13.32
C VAL A 152 9.24 -3.60 -14.41
N ASP A 153 10.23 -3.01 -15.09
CA ASP A 153 10.02 -2.07 -16.20
C ASP A 153 9.20 -2.70 -17.34
N ASN A 154 9.54 -3.94 -17.74
CA ASN A 154 8.74 -4.71 -18.70
C ASN A 154 7.29 -4.90 -18.25
N PHE A 155 7.06 -5.26 -16.98
CA PHE A 155 5.71 -5.44 -16.42
C PHE A 155 4.91 -4.12 -16.38
N LEU A 156 5.53 -3.02 -15.95
CA LEU A 156 4.94 -1.67 -15.97
C LEU A 156 4.53 -1.29 -17.40
N GLN A 157 5.44 -1.41 -18.37
CA GLN A 157 5.18 -1.09 -19.76
C GLN A 157 4.08 -1.98 -20.36
N ALA A 158 4.05 -3.28 -20.06
CA ALA A 158 3.01 -4.20 -20.52
C ALA A 158 1.63 -3.85 -19.94
N ARG A 159 1.56 -3.53 -18.63
CA ARG A 159 0.31 -3.15 -17.95
C ARG A 159 -0.29 -1.87 -18.55
N ILE A 160 0.54 -0.87 -18.85
CA ILE A 160 0.15 0.41 -19.45
C ILE A 160 -0.23 0.24 -20.94
N ARG A 161 0.65 -0.37 -21.74
CA ARG A 161 0.43 -0.54 -23.20
C ARG A 161 -0.82 -1.35 -23.54
N ARG A 162 -1.23 -2.31 -22.70
CA ARG A 162 -2.45 -3.09 -22.93
C ARG A 162 -3.71 -2.21 -22.96
N ARG A 163 -3.75 -1.09 -22.22
CA ARG A 163 -4.94 -0.22 -22.13
C ARG A 163 -4.99 0.86 -23.22
N GLY A 164 -3.86 1.45 -23.60
CA GLY A 164 -3.81 2.39 -24.74
C GLY A 164 -4.26 1.79 -26.08
N ARG A 165 -4.39 0.45 -26.17
CA ARG A 165 -4.91 -0.29 -27.33
C ARG A 165 -6.41 -0.62 -27.24
N SER A 166 -7.04 -0.59 -26.07
CA SER A 166 -8.49 -0.85 -25.94
C SER A 166 -9.34 0.32 -26.42
N ASP A 167 -8.80 1.54 -26.30
CA ASP A 167 -9.54 2.77 -26.57
C ASP A 167 -9.31 3.26 -28.02
N SER A 168 -8.34 2.69 -28.73
CA SER A 168 -7.98 3.04 -30.11
C SER A 168 -8.93 2.46 -31.16
N SER A 169 -10.23 2.79 -31.07
CA SER A 169 -11.23 2.52 -32.12
C SER A 169 -11.69 3.78 -32.89
N THR A 170 -11.29 4.98 -32.45
CA THR A 170 -11.53 6.24 -33.19
C THR A 170 -10.32 7.17 -33.19
N THR A 171 -9.85 7.51 -34.40
CA THR A 171 -8.96 8.63 -34.77
C THR A 171 -7.58 8.75 -34.08
N SER A 172 -6.53 8.75 -34.91
CA SER A 172 -5.13 8.77 -34.50
C SER A 172 -4.54 10.18 -34.32
N HIS A 173 -3.79 10.38 -33.22
CA HIS A 173 -2.56 11.19 -33.23
C HIS A 173 -1.55 10.57 -32.22
N PRO A 174 -0.24 10.59 -32.51
CA PRO A 174 0.77 9.91 -31.66
C PRO A 174 1.26 10.79 -30.51
N SER A 175 1.13 10.30 -29.27
CA SER A 175 1.75 10.93 -28.08
C SER A 175 3.12 10.31 -27.77
N THR A 176 4.13 11.16 -27.60
CA THR A 176 5.55 10.76 -27.59
C THR A 176 6.03 10.27 -26.23
N LEU A 177 6.00 8.95 -25.99
CA LEU A 177 6.94 8.24 -25.10
C LEU A 177 7.19 6.81 -25.60
N ALA A 178 8.08 6.66 -26.57
CA ALA A 178 8.55 5.36 -27.06
C ALA A 178 10.07 5.37 -27.22
N PHE A 179 10.74 4.35 -26.67
CA PHE A 179 12.16 4.08 -26.89
C PHE A 179 12.29 2.66 -27.47
N SER A 180 13.03 2.52 -28.57
CA SER A 180 13.14 1.32 -29.41
C SER A 180 11.84 0.92 -30.14
N ALA A 181 11.99 0.50 -31.41
CA ALA A 181 10.89 0.12 -32.28
C ALA A 181 11.13 -1.25 -32.94
N ALA A 182 10.10 -2.11 -32.91
CA ALA A 182 9.94 -3.26 -33.80
C ALA A 182 8.44 -3.59 -33.84
N GLU A 183 7.83 -3.61 -35.03
CA GLU A 183 6.38 -3.72 -35.22
C GLU A 183 6.01 -4.99 -36.01
N SER A 184 5.02 -5.73 -35.52
CA SER A 184 4.31 -6.79 -36.26
C SER A 184 2.91 -7.00 -35.63
N VAL A 185 2.00 -7.67 -36.34
CA VAL A 185 0.55 -7.42 -36.24
C VAL A 185 -0.29 -8.70 -36.11
N LEU A 186 -1.27 -8.68 -35.18
CA LEU A 186 -2.30 -9.71 -34.88
C LEU A 186 -1.78 -11.07 -34.34
N PRO A 187 -2.61 -11.86 -33.60
CA PRO A 187 -3.97 -11.61 -33.09
C PRO A 187 -3.98 -11.25 -31.59
N GLN A 188 -4.70 -10.21 -31.17
CA GLN A 188 -4.19 -9.41 -30.05
C GLN A 188 -4.77 -9.64 -28.63
N ASP A 189 -6.04 -9.95 -28.43
CA ASP A 189 -6.59 -9.88 -27.05
C ASP A 189 -6.30 -11.08 -26.14
N VAL A 190 -6.06 -12.28 -26.72
CA VAL A 190 -5.62 -13.47 -25.97
C VAL A 190 -4.13 -13.37 -25.69
N ASP A 191 -3.32 -13.19 -26.74
CA ASP A 191 -1.86 -13.07 -26.67
C ASP A 191 -1.41 -11.93 -25.70
N ASN A 192 -2.15 -10.81 -25.65
CA ASN A 192 -1.87 -9.72 -24.70
C ASN A 192 -2.10 -10.09 -23.22
N GLU A 193 -2.95 -11.07 -22.91
CA GLU A 193 -3.11 -11.55 -21.54
C GLU A 193 -1.92 -12.44 -21.14
N ASP A 194 -1.55 -13.38 -22.00
CA ASP A 194 -0.40 -14.27 -21.79
C ASP A 194 0.91 -13.47 -21.69
N ILE A 195 1.09 -12.42 -22.50
CA ILE A 195 2.23 -11.49 -22.41
C ILE A 195 2.26 -10.77 -21.06
N LEU A 196 1.13 -10.28 -20.56
CA LEU A 196 1.07 -9.60 -19.26
C LEU A 196 1.35 -10.58 -18.11
N VAL A 197 0.77 -11.79 -18.16
CA VAL A 197 1.02 -12.86 -17.18
C VAL A 197 2.49 -13.27 -17.20
N TYR A 198 3.10 -13.43 -18.37
CA TYR A 198 4.52 -13.71 -18.53
C TYR A 198 5.41 -12.66 -17.86
N HIS A 199 5.17 -11.37 -18.13
CA HIS A 199 5.94 -10.29 -17.49
C HIS A 199 5.72 -10.21 -15.98
N ARG A 200 4.50 -10.43 -15.48
CA ARG A 200 4.21 -10.52 -14.03
C ARG A 200 4.99 -11.67 -13.40
N LEU A 201 4.99 -12.86 -14.01
CA LEU A 201 5.68 -14.04 -13.50
C LEU A 201 7.21 -13.87 -13.49
N GLU A 202 7.79 -13.29 -14.53
CA GLU A 202 9.25 -13.09 -14.58
C GLU A 202 9.72 -11.97 -13.63
N ALA A 203 8.90 -10.94 -13.42
CA ALA A 203 9.13 -9.93 -12.38
C ALA A 203 9.03 -10.54 -10.96
N LEU A 204 8.01 -11.36 -10.66
CA LEU A 204 7.88 -12.08 -9.39
C LEU A 204 9.05 -13.06 -9.14
N LYS A 205 9.48 -13.77 -10.19
CA LYS A 205 10.65 -14.68 -10.17
C LYS A 205 11.95 -13.92 -9.89
N SER A 206 12.12 -12.74 -10.50
CA SER A 206 13.28 -11.87 -10.25
C SER A 206 13.24 -11.27 -8.84
N LEU A 207 12.05 -10.92 -8.33
CA LEU A 207 11.88 -10.40 -6.97
C LEU A 207 12.19 -11.48 -5.93
N SER A 208 11.75 -12.72 -6.16
CA SER A 208 12.12 -13.86 -5.33
C SER A 208 13.65 -14.05 -5.28
N GLN A 209 14.36 -13.88 -6.39
CA GLN A 209 15.82 -13.95 -6.42
C GLN A 209 16.47 -12.82 -5.60
N ALA A 210 16.12 -11.57 -5.87
CA ALA A 210 16.61 -10.39 -5.13
C ALA A 210 16.35 -10.48 -3.61
N LEU A 211 15.22 -11.03 -3.19
CA LEU A 211 14.90 -11.27 -1.78
C LEU A 211 15.75 -12.37 -1.14
N ASN A 212 16.17 -13.40 -1.88
CA ASN A 212 17.08 -14.42 -1.35
C ASN A 212 18.50 -13.88 -1.09
N THR A 213 18.89 -12.78 -1.75
CA THR A 213 20.16 -12.08 -1.52
C THR A 213 20.05 -10.83 -0.64
N ALA A 214 18.83 -10.40 -0.29
CA ALA A 214 18.56 -9.08 0.29
C ALA A 214 19.19 -7.93 -0.52
N ASP A 215 18.86 -7.88 -1.82
CA ASP A 215 19.25 -6.79 -2.72
C ASP A 215 18.26 -5.61 -2.60
N PRO A 216 18.71 -4.35 -2.43
CA PRO A 216 17.83 -3.19 -2.32
C PRO A 216 16.85 -2.99 -3.49
N ALA A 217 17.11 -3.53 -4.68
CA ALA A 217 16.15 -3.54 -5.78
C ALA A 217 14.85 -4.29 -5.44
N ALA A 218 14.85 -5.19 -4.44
CA ALA A 218 13.63 -5.83 -3.97
C ALA A 218 12.61 -4.82 -3.40
N PHE A 219 13.03 -3.66 -2.87
CA PHE A 219 12.10 -2.60 -2.45
C PHE A 219 11.28 -2.06 -3.63
N LEU A 220 11.88 -1.90 -4.82
CA LEU A 220 11.17 -1.50 -6.03
C LEU A 220 10.12 -2.54 -6.41
N GLY A 221 10.50 -3.82 -6.43
CA GLY A 221 9.58 -4.91 -6.75
C GLY A 221 8.41 -4.98 -5.78
N ILE A 222 8.68 -4.92 -4.46
CA ILE A 222 7.62 -4.93 -3.44
C ILE A 222 6.68 -3.73 -3.61
N ALA A 223 7.20 -2.53 -3.85
CA ALA A 223 6.38 -1.34 -4.02
C ALA A 223 5.54 -1.37 -5.31
N VAL A 224 6.06 -1.94 -6.40
CA VAL A 224 5.31 -2.15 -7.65
C VAL A 224 4.18 -3.16 -7.45
N PHE A 225 4.43 -4.31 -6.81
CA PHE A 225 3.35 -5.27 -6.55
C PHE A 225 2.33 -4.74 -5.54
N ALA A 226 2.76 -4.08 -4.45
CA ALA A 226 1.87 -3.41 -3.51
C ALA A 226 0.99 -2.32 -4.17
N PHE A 227 1.47 -1.66 -5.22
CA PHE A 227 0.66 -0.77 -6.04
C PHE A 227 -0.32 -1.57 -6.91
N PHE A 228 0.14 -2.42 -7.82
CA PHE A 228 -0.78 -3.05 -8.79
C PHE A 228 -1.75 -4.05 -8.15
N GLU A 229 -1.27 -4.91 -7.25
CA GLU A 229 -2.09 -6.00 -6.70
C GLU A 229 -3.12 -5.51 -5.68
N VAL A 230 -3.00 -4.27 -5.15
CA VAL A 230 -3.92 -3.71 -4.13
C VAL A 230 -4.57 -2.38 -4.53
N VAL A 231 -3.82 -1.44 -5.15
CA VAL A 231 -4.41 -0.16 -5.64
C VAL A 231 -5.24 -0.37 -6.91
N MET A 232 -4.91 -1.34 -7.77
CA MET A 232 -5.67 -1.58 -9.01
C MET A 232 -6.70 -2.70 -8.84
N ASP A 233 -6.21 -3.91 -8.60
CA ASP A 233 -7.02 -5.13 -8.74
C ASP A 233 -7.62 -5.62 -7.40
N GLY A 234 -6.92 -5.42 -6.28
CA GLY A 234 -7.20 -6.09 -5.00
C GLY A 234 -8.15 -5.39 -4.02
N VAL A 235 -8.26 -5.98 -2.84
CA VAL A 235 -9.09 -5.49 -1.74
C VAL A 235 -8.45 -4.26 -1.10
N PHE A 236 -9.18 -3.15 -1.07
CA PHE A 236 -8.68 -1.92 -0.47
C PHE A 236 -8.43 -2.08 1.02
N GLY A 237 -7.25 -1.65 1.46
CA GLY A 237 -6.72 -1.88 2.80
C GLY A 237 -5.59 -2.91 2.84
N GLU A 238 -5.52 -3.84 1.87
CA GLU A 238 -4.89 -5.15 2.09
C GLU A 238 -3.41 -5.26 1.66
N TRP A 239 -2.60 -4.27 2.10
CA TRP A 239 -1.19 -4.13 1.74
C TRP A 239 -0.18 -4.94 2.59
N ASP A 240 -0.55 -5.48 3.77
CA ASP A 240 0.45 -6.06 4.68
C ASP A 240 1.20 -7.29 4.14
N CYS A 241 0.56 -8.04 3.23
CA CYS A 241 1.11 -9.20 2.54
C CYS A 241 2.41 -8.87 1.80
N HIS A 242 2.52 -7.64 1.28
CA HIS A 242 3.73 -7.09 0.68
C HIS A 242 4.61 -6.38 1.74
N LEU A 243 3.99 -5.61 2.62
CA LEU A 243 4.71 -4.69 3.49
C LEU A 243 5.45 -5.33 4.66
N ARG A 244 5.01 -6.51 5.15
CA ARG A 244 5.82 -7.32 6.08
C ARG A 244 7.13 -7.78 5.45
N GLY A 245 7.12 -8.03 4.13
CA GLY A 245 8.33 -8.28 3.34
C GLY A 245 9.24 -7.05 3.25
N ALA A 246 8.66 -5.87 2.96
CA ALA A 246 9.42 -4.62 2.94
C ALA A 246 10.04 -4.30 4.31
N ARG A 247 9.29 -4.44 5.41
CA ARG A 247 9.82 -4.23 6.77
C ARG A 247 10.96 -5.20 7.09
N SER A 248 10.78 -6.49 6.82
CA SER A 248 11.82 -7.51 7.05
C SER A 248 13.10 -7.26 6.24
N LEU A 249 12.98 -6.59 5.09
CA LEU A 249 14.12 -6.17 4.27
C LEU A 249 14.75 -4.86 4.79
N LEU A 250 13.96 -3.91 5.31
CA LEU A 250 14.51 -2.73 6.01
C LEU A 250 15.34 -3.16 7.22
N ASP A 251 14.80 -4.00 8.12
CA ASP A 251 15.50 -4.44 9.35
C ASP A 251 16.84 -5.17 9.08
N TYR A 252 17.08 -5.60 7.83
CA TYR A 252 18.35 -6.17 7.37
C TYR A 252 19.36 -5.10 6.89
N HIS A 253 18.91 -3.95 6.40
CA HIS A 253 19.74 -2.85 5.90
C HIS A 253 19.89 -1.68 6.88
N CYS A 254 18.88 -1.41 7.71
CA CYS A 254 18.86 -0.36 8.73
C CYS A 254 17.88 -0.69 9.86
N GLN A 255 18.31 -0.50 11.12
CA GLN A 255 17.52 -0.78 12.33
C GLN A 255 17.13 0.48 13.10
N ASN A 256 17.60 1.65 12.65
CA ASN A 256 17.35 2.95 13.24
C ASN A 256 17.38 4.06 12.17
N SER A 257 16.99 5.27 12.58
CA SER A 257 16.88 6.44 11.69
C SER A 257 18.21 6.89 11.08
N ASP A 258 19.34 6.68 11.76
CA ASP A 258 20.66 7.15 11.30
C ASP A 258 21.23 6.23 10.21
N GLU A 259 21.09 4.91 10.40
CA GLU A 259 21.37 3.91 9.36
C GLU A 259 20.43 4.07 8.15
N PHE A 260 19.15 4.37 8.41
CA PHE A 260 18.19 4.65 7.34
C PHE A 260 18.58 5.90 6.55
N GLN A 261 18.99 7.00 7.19
CA GLN A 261 19.43 8.19 6.47
C GLN A 261 20.69 7.93 5.64
N GLN A 262 21.65 7.17 6.17
CA GLN A 262 22.82 6.73 5.43
C GLN A 262 22.44 5.88 4.20
N LEU A 263 21.46 4.98 4.34
CA LEU A 263 20.94 4.16 3.24
C LEU A 263 20.23 5.03 2.17
N SER A 264 19.38 5.95 2.60
CA SER A 264 18.65 6.90 1.74
C SER A 264 19.58 7.79 0.93
N ASN A 265 20.67 8.28 1.52
CA ASN A 265 21.65 9.11 0.83
C ASN A 265 22.35 8.39 -0.35
N ASN A 266 22.31 7.05 -0.40
CA ASN A 266 22.84 6.27 -1.52
C ASN A 266 21.83 6.06 -2.66
N PHE A 267 20.54 6.32 -2.44
CA PHE A 267 19.44 5.93 -3.34
C PHE A 267 18.36 7.00 -3.47
N ILE A 268 18.44 7.80 -4.54
CA ILE A 268 17.40 8.79 -4.89
C ILE A 268 16.07 8.06 -5.09
N GLY A 269 14.99 8.55 -4.47
CA GLY A 269 13.66 7.92 -4.51
C GLY A 269 13.39 6.91 -3.37
N PHE A 270 14.38 6.54 -2.57
CA PHE A 270 14.20 5.53 -1.52
C PHE A 270 13.32 6.01 -0.36
N GLU A 271 13.56 7.23 0.12
CA GLU A 271 12.69 7.86 1.13
C GLU A 271 11.25 7.97 0.64
N GLN A 272 11.04 8.22 -0.65
CA GLN A 272 9.71 8.31 -1.26
C GLN A 272 9.02 6.94 -1.33
N ILE A 273 9.76 5.84 -1.51
CA ILE A 273 9.22 4.47 -1.43
C ILE A 273 8.90 4.08 0.02
N VAL A 274 9.79 4.41 0.97
CA VAL A 274 9.51 4.19 2.40
C VAL A 274 8.41 5.12 2.91
N ALA A 275 8.20 6.28 2.29
CA ALA A 275 7.03 7.13 2.47
C ALA A 275 5.76 6.48 1.89
N TYR A 276 5.81 5.77 0.75
CA TYR A 276 4.66 4.99 0.27
C TYR A 276 4.37 3.76 1.15
N PHE A 277 5.36 3.03 1.65
CA PHE A 277 5.14 2.00 2.69
C PHE A 277 4.62 2.62 3.99
N GLY A 278 5.17 3.77 4.35
CA GLY A 278 4.76 4.75 5.35
C GLY A 278 3.43 5.45 5.04
N TRP A 279 2.79 5.15 3.89
CA TRP A 279 1.43 5.55 3.52
C TRP A 279 0.50 4.33 3.38
N TRP A 280 0.99 3.12 3.06
CA TRP A 280 0.16 1.94 2.76
C TRP A 280 -0.05 0.99 3.92
N ASP A 281 0.93 0.79 4.80
CA ASP A 281 0.61 0.36 6.17
C ASP A 281 -0.17 1.54 6.84
N THR A 282 -0.21 2.74 6.23
CA THR A 282 -1.04 3.90 6.68
C THR A 282 -2.40 3.97 6.04
N ILE A 283 -2.65 3.26 4.95
CA ILE A 283 -3.94 2.68 4.60
C ILE A 283 -3.87 1.18 4.94
N GLY A 284 -3.23 0.88 6.09
CA GLY A 284 -2.96 -0.44 6.63
C GLY A 284 -2.90 -0.57 8.16
N ALA A 285 -3.46 0.38 8.98
CA ALA A 285 -3.64 0.21 10.46
C ALA A 285 -4.98 0.50 11.30
N VAL A 286 -6.13 1.00 10.80
CA VAL A 286 -7.53 1.00 11.40
C VAL A 286 -8.67 0.25 10.64
N VAL A 287 -8.62 -0.15 9.35
CA VAL A 287 -9.77 -0.69 8.56
C VAL A 287 -10.17 -2.14 8.88
N ARG A 288 -9.26 -3.04 9.26
CA ARG A 288 -9.60 -4.24 10.05
C ARG A 288 -10.35 -3.90 11.33
N GLN A 289 -10.10 -2.73 11.91
CA GLN A 289 -10.70 -2.22 13.15
C GLN A 289 -12.03 -1.46 12.90
N SER A 290 -12.23 -0.86 11.72
CA SER A 290 -13.45 -0.12 11.32
C SER A 290 -14.37 -0.85 10.33
N THR A 291 -13.91 -1.96 9.75
CA THR A 291 -14.69 -2.89 8.90
C THR A 291 -14.63 -4.34 9.44
N ASN A 292 -14.09 -4.52 10.64
CA ASN A 292 -14.00 -5.80 11.37
C ASN A 292 -13.27 -6.94 10.64
N ARG A 293 -12.27 -6.63 9.80
CA ARG A 293 -11.42 -7.60 9.07
C ARG A 293 -10.14 -7.99 9.84
N ALA A 294 -10.17 -7.98 11.18
CA ALA A 294 -9.00 -8.23 12.01
C ALA A 294 -8.77 -9.73 12.19
N VAL A 295 -7.68 -10.25 11.62
CA VAL A 295 -7.38 -11.69 11.63
C VAL A 295 -6.14 -11.97 12.48
N GLY A 296 -6.37 -12.27 13.76
CA GLY A 296 -5.32 -12.67 14.72
C GLY A 296 -4.31 -11.57 15.02
N ASP A 297 -3.02 -11.92 15.11
CA ASP A 297 -1.88 -11.03 15.42
C ASP A 297 -1.65 -9.90 14.38
N GLN A 298 -2.53 -9.79 13.39
CA GLN A 298 -2.70 -8.59 12.59
C GLN A 298 -3.53 -7.57 13.40
N GLU A 299 -2.89 -6.97 14.41
CA GLU A 299 -3.26 -5.68 15.05
C GLU A 299 -2.01 -4.78 15.10
N GLY A 300 -2.20 -3.46 15.10
CA GLY A 300 -1.10 -2.49 15.17
C GLY A 300 -0.46 -2.18 13.81
N LEU A 301 0.80 -1.73 13.83
CA LEU A 301 1.50 -1.17 12.68
C LEU A 301 2.79 -1.96 12.39
N ILE A 302 3.15 -2.12 11.11
CA ILE A 302 4.30 -2.92 10.65
C ILE A 302 5.63 -2.16 10.79
N PHE A 303 5.64 -0.85 10.51
CA PHE A 303 6.86 -0.01 10.60
C PHE A 303 6.84 0.89 11.84
N ASP A 304 7.99 1.40 12.28
CA ASP A 304 8.10 2.26 13.46
C ASP A 304 7.86 3.74 13.12
N ASP A 305 7.50 4.60 14.09
CA ASP A 305 7.19 6.01 13.84
C ASP A 305 8.29 6.76 13.07
N TRP A 306 9.57 6.47 13.34
CA TRP A 306 10.69 7.08 12.62
C TRP A 306 10.66 6.82 11.10
N HIS A 307 10.09 5.70 10.65
CA HIS A 307 9.86 5.44 9.22
C HIS A 307 8.80 6.39 8.61
N ARG A 308 7.82 6.86 9.40
CA ARG A 308 6.78 7.78 8.93
C ARG A 308 7.23 9.23 8.91
N ASN A 309 8.36 9.56 9.53
CA ASN A 309 8.99 10.87 9.39
C ASN A 309 9.45 11.13 7.94
N THR A 310 9.54 10.09 7.10
CA THR A 310 9.74 10.21 5.64
C THR A 310 8.53 10.82 4.90
N LEU A 311 7.35 10.87 5.52
CA LEU A 311 6.16 11.51 4.95
C LEU A 311 6.20 13.01 5.21
N THR A 312 7.03 13.67 4.41
CA THR A 312 7.15 15.13 4.36
C THR A 312 5.80 15.79 4.11
N LYS A 313 5.68 17.06 4.51
CA LYS A 313 4.48 17.87 4.23
C LYS A 313 4.09 17.83 2.73
N ASP A 314 5.07 17.80 1.83
CA ASP A 314 4.83 17.75 0.38
C ASP A 314 4.16 16.44 -0.06
N PHE A 315 4.51 15.30 0.54
CA PHE A 315 3.81 14.03 0.29
C PHE A 315 2.34 14.13 0.73
N LEU A 316 2.09 14.75 1.89
CA LEU A 316 0.75 14.91 2.47
C LEU A 316 -0.12 15.87 1.66
N ASP A 317 0.47 16.99 1.24
CA ASP A 317 -0.12 17.98 0.34
C ASP A 317 -0.41 17.42 -1.07
N MET A 318 0.39 16.46 -1.56
CA MET A 318 0.17 15.76 -2.83
C MET A 318 -1.04 14.82 -2.77
N VAL A 319 -1.16 14.02 -1.71
CA VAL A 319 -2.32 13.13 -1.49
C VAL A 319 -3.54 13.84 -0.89
N GLY A 320 -3.47 15.15 -0.65
CA GLY A 320 -4.54 15.97 -0.07
C GLY A 320 -4.92 15.59 1.37
N CYS A 321 -4.08 14.82 2.06
CA CYS A 321 -4.30 14.41 3.44
C CYS A 321 -3.67 15.46 4.37
N PRO A 322 -4.44 16.15 5.22
CA PRO A 322 -3.98 17.37 5.90
C PRO A 322 -2.73 17.27 6.78
N THR A 323 -2.10 18.43 7.03
CA THR A 323 -1.55 18.71 8.37
C THR A 323 -2.68 18.62 9.42
N GLU A 324 -2.39 18.31 10.68
CA GLU A 324 -3.34 17.70 11.63
C GLU A 324 -3.92 16.31 11.21
N THR A 325 -4.70 16.19 10.12
CA THR A 325 -5.56 15.01 9.85
C THR A 325 -4.87 13.84 9.18
N PHE A 326 -3.76 14.05 8.44
CA PHE A 326 -2.82 12.95 8.21
C PHE A 326 -2.56 12.46 9.60
N TRP A 327 -1.79 13.13 10.44
CA TRP A 327 -1.25 12.50 11.63
C TRP A 327 -2.37 12.25 12.76
N LEU A 328 -3.58 11.65 12.60
CA LEU A 328 -4.59 11.30 13.68
C LEU A 328 -4.90 9.78 13.83
N PHE A 329 -5.00 9.03 12.74
CA PHE A 329 -5.38 7.61 12.75
C PHE A 329 -4.32 6.58 13.33
N VAL A 330 -3.21 6.95 13.99
CA VAL A 330 -2.12 6.09 14.59
C VAL A 330 -2.40 6.00 16.05
N SER A 331 -2.85 7.10 16.64
CA SER A 331 -3.48 7.10 17.94
C SER A 331 -4.58 6.02 17.93
N LEU A 332 -5.43 6.02 16.87
CA LEU A 332 -6.40 4.94 16.61
C LEU A 332 -5.69 3.58 16.40
N ALA A 333 -4.84 3.47 15.37
CA ALA A 333 -4.29 2.20 14.92
C ALA A 333 -3.34 1.46 15.87
N LYS A 334 -2.55 2.20 16.67
CA LYS A 334 -1.65 1.62 17.68
C LYS A 334 -2.45 0.87 18.73
N GLY A 335 -3.74 1.15 18.87
CA GLY A 335 -4.60 0.33 19.71
C GLY A 335 -4.41 0.61 21.19
N ASN A 336 -4.03 1.82 21.60
CA ASN A 336 -4.06 2.23 23.03
C ASN A 336 -5.53 2.41 23.46
N LYS A 337 -6.21 1.27 23.64
CA LYS A 337 -7.67 1.07 23.61
C LYS A 337 -8.48 1.71 24.76
N THR A 338 -7.84 2.46 25.66
CA THR A 338 -8.50 3.15 26.78
C THR A 338 -8.00 4.58 26.97
N ASP A 339 -6.70 4.74 27.25
CA ASP A 339 -6.19 5.93 27.94
C ASP A 339 -6.23 7.20 27.09
N ASN A 340 -6.12 7.07 25.76
CA ASN A 340 -6.12 8.18 24.82
C ASN A 340 -7.49 8.44 24.15
N LEU A 341 -8.55 7.70 24.48
CA LEU A 341 -9.84 7.81 23.75
C LEU A 341 -10.45 9.23 23.82
N SER A 342 -10.38 9.87 24.99
CA SER A 342 -10.85 11.26 25.18
C SER A 342 -10.05 12.28 24.34
N GLU A 343 -8.74 12.06 24.23
CA GLU A 343 -7.85 12.87 23.41
C GLU A 343 -8.18 12.70 21.91
N MET A 344 -8.34 11.47 21.44
CA MET A 344 -8.68 11.17 20.05
C MET A 344 -10.07 11.70 19.66
N LEU A 345 -11.06 11.63 20.56
CA LEU A 345 -12.36 12.27 20.37
C LEU A 345 -12.23 13.80 20.25
N THR A 346 -11.40 14.42 21.10
CA THR A 346 -11.13 15.87 21.04
C THR A 346 -10.42 16.25 19.73
N GLN A 347 -9.44 15.46 19.30
CA GLN A 347 -8.74 15.63 18.02
C GLN A 347 -9.69 15.45 16.83
N ALA A 348 -10.62 14.49 16.89
CA ALA A 348 -11.66 14.26 15.87
C ALA A 348 -12.68 15.41 15.81
N MET A 349 -13.11 15.95 16.95
CA MET A 349 -13.94 17.16 17.01
C MET A 349 -13.22 18.37 16.39
N ALA A 350 -11.91 18.51 16.62
CA ALA A 350 -11.10 19.53 15.97
C ALA A 350 -10.99 19.35 14.44
N GLN A 351 -11.14 18.13 13.91
CA GLN A 351 -11.26 17.91 12.46
C GLN A 351 -12.59 18.46 11.92
N LEU A 352 -13.71 18.19 12.62
CA LEU A 352 -15.03 18.68 12.22
C LEU A 352 -15.11 20.22 12.25
N LEU A 353 -14.47 20.86 13.23
CA LEU A 353 -14.42 22.32 13.33
C LEU A 353 -13.60 23.00 12.22
N LYS A 354 -12.77 22.25 11.48
CA LYS A 354 -11.97 22.76 10.35
C LYS A 354 -12.68 22.63 8.99
N LEU A 355 -13.85 21.99 8.93
CA LEU A 355 -14.57 21.76 7.68
C LEU A 355 -15.02 23.06 7.02
N GLY A 356 -14.78 23.20 5.73
CA GLY A 356 -15.18 24.34 4.90
C GLY A 356 -14.35 25.60 5.08
N MET A 357 -13.29 25.58 5.91
CA MET A 357 -12.38 26.73 6.08
C MET A 357 -11.58 27.04 4.80
N ASP A 358 -11.26 26.02 4.01
CA ASP A 358 -10.68 26.15 2.67
C ASP A 358 -11.67 25.59 1.63
N THR A 359 -11.99 26.41 0.63
CA THR A 359 -12.97 26.10 -0.43
C THR A 359 -12.33 25.63 -1.74
N THR A 360 -10.98 25.61 -1.82
CA THR A 360 -10.24 25.10 -2.97
C THR A 360 -10.41 23.59 -3.14
N GLU A 361 -9.94 23.02 -4.26
CA GLU A 361 -9.90 21.57 -4.44
C GLU A 361 -9.02 20.86 -3.40
N ARG A 362 -7.98 21.53 -2.87
CA ARG A 362 -7.18 21.03 -1.75
C ARG A 362 -7.99 21.01 -0.47
N GLY A 363 -8.57 22.14 -0.05
CA GLY A 363 -9.45 22.22 1.12
C GLY A 363 -10.60 21.21 1.11
N LYS A 364 -11.21 20.99 -0.05
CA LYS A 364 -12.18 19.92 -0.29
C LYS A 364 -11.60 18.52 -0.04
N CYS A 365 -10.45 18.19 -0.62
CA CYS A 365 -9.80 16.89 -0.38
C CYS A 365 -9.46 16.70 1.11
N MET A 366 -8.90 17.75 1.73
CA MET A 366 -8.60 17.83 3.15
C MET A 366 -9.83 17.54 4.03
N ASP A 367 -10.97 18.16 3.72
CA ASP A 367 -12.26 17.91 4.39
C ASP A 367 -12.75 16.47 4.26
N THR A 368 -12.53 15.80 3.13
CA THR A 368 -12.89 14.37 3.02
C THR A 368 -12.05 13.51 3.96
N TYR A 369 -10.75 13.80 4.12
CA TYR A 369 -9.89 13.13 5.11
C TYR A 369 -10.31 13.43 6.56
N ARG A 370 -10.76 14.66 6.86
CA ARG A 370 -11.29 15.04 8.19
C ARG A 370 -12.51 14.22 8.57
N CYS A 371 -13.46 14.10 7.65
CA CYS A 371 -14.63 13.25 7.81
C CYS A 371 -14.24 11.76 7.91
N ALA A 372 -13.26 11.31 7.13
CA ALA A 372 -12.77 9.94 7.17
C ALA A 372 -12.14 9.55 8.51
N ALA A 373 -11.42 10.47 9.17
CA ALA A 373 -10.86 10.24 10.50
C ALA A 373 -11.94 10.15 11.59
N VAL A 374 -13.02 10.92 11.47
CA VAL A 374 -14.20 10.83 12.35
C VAL A 374 -14.92 9.51 12.14
N ILE A 375 -15.12 9.07 10.89
CA ILE A 375 -15.67 7.73 10.59
C ILE A 375 -14.77 6.65 11.21
N ALA A 376 -13.45 6.72 10.98
CA ALA A 376 -12.49 5.75 11.50
C ALA A 376 -12.48 5.63 13.03
N LEU A 377 -12.68 6.73 13.77
CA LEU A 377 -12.81 6.71 15.23
C LEU A 377 -14.18 6.19 15.71
N LEU A 378 -15.29 6.63 15.10
CA LEU A 378 -16.63 6.24 15.56
C LEU A 378 -17.04 4.82 15.17
N SER A 379 -16.35 4.22 14.20
CA SER A 379 -16.48 2.82 13.80
C SER A 379 -15.54 1.87 14.57
N TRP A 380 -14.61 2.42 15.36
CA TRP A 380 -13.58 1.66 16.07
C TRP A 380 -14.19 0.86 17.24
N ARG A 381 -14.16 -0.47 17.16
CA ARG A 381 -14.72 -1.34 18.20
C ARG A 381 -13.70 -1.64 19.30
N ILE A 382 -14.14 -1.53 20.56
CA ILE A 382 -13.40 -2.01 21.73
C ILE A 382 -13.69 -3.53 21.88
N PRO A 383 -12.68 -4.43 21.83
CA PRO A 383 -12.91 -5.88 21.85
C PRO A 383 -13.52 -6.47 23.14
N ALA A 384 -13.69 -5.66 24.20
CA ALA A 384 -14.19 -6.09 25.50
C ALA A 384 -15.71 -5.92 25.69
N THR A 385 -16.41 -5.31 24.73
CA THR A 385 -17.87 -5.12 24.76
C THR A 385 -18.52 -5.83 23.59
N GLU A 386 -19.09 -7.00 23.86
CA GLU A 386 -19.97 -7.68 22.90
C GLU A 386 -21.24 -6.84 22.63
N GLU A 387 -21.66 -6.82 21.37
CA GLU A 387 -23.01 -6.43 20.90
C GLU A 387 -23.56 -5.02 21.21
N THR A 388 -22.75 -4.03 21.61
CA THR A 388 -23.20 -2.62 21.52
C THR A 388 -23.16 -2.11 20.08
N LEU A 389 -24.34 -2.01 19.46
CA LEU A 389 -24.58 -1.18 18.27
C LEU A 389 -24.07 0.27 18.49
N PRO A 390 -23.69 1.01 17.44
CA PRO A 390 -23.39 2.44 17.57
C PRO A 390 -24.56 3.17 18.23
N SER A 391 -24.28 3.96 19.27
CA SER A 391 -25.32 4.76 19.92
C SER A 391 -25.95 5.75 18.93
N GLU A 392 -27.23 6.10 19.10
CA GLU A 392 -27.97 7.04 18.24
C GLU A 392 -27.16 8.32 17.87
N PRO A 393 -26.45 9.00 18.81
CA PRO A 393 -25.58 10.14 18.46
C PRO A 393 -24.37 9.77 17.59
N SER A 394 -23.76 8.60 17.82
CA SER A 394 -22.63 8.10 17.02
C SER A 394 -23.07 7.75 15.59
N GLY A 395 -24.21 7.08 15.42
CA GLY A 395 -24.78 6.76 14.11
C GLY A 395 -25.20 8.02 13.32
N THR A 396 -25.74 9.01 14.02
CA THR A 396 -26.02 10.35 13.46
C THR A 396 -24.75 11.04 12.98
N THR A 397 -23.69 11.06 13.79
CA THR A 397 -22.42 11.71 13.45
C THR A 397 -21.68 10.99 12.31
N LEU A 398 -21.72 9.65 12.29
CA LEU A 398 -21.25 8.83 11.16
C LEU A 398 -21.98 9.21 9.87
N THR A 399 -23.31 9.30 9.90
CA THR A 399 -24.11 9.68 8.72
C THR A 399 -23.72 11.05 8.19
N PHE A 400 -23.62 12.08 9.03
CA PHE A 400 -23.19 13.42 8.60
C PHE A 400 -21.76 13.45 8.02
N ALA A 401 -20.83 12.62 8.52
CA ALA A 401 -19.49 12.51 7.95
C ALA A 401 -19.51 11.85 6.55
N VAL A 402 -20.38 10.85 6.34
CA VAL A 402 -20.59 10.20 5.03
C VAL A 402 -21.29 11.15 4.05
N ASP A 403 -22.33 11.87 4.48
CA ASP A 403 -22.99 12.94 3.72
C ASP A 403 -21.96 13.95 3.20
N ARG A 404 -21.09 14.45 4.09
CA ARG A 404 -20.08 15.46 3.74
C ARG A 404 -19.05 14.94 2.74
N ILE A 405 -18.59 13.69 2.88
CA ILE A 405 -17.72 13.05 1.89
C ILE A 405 -18.44 12.93 0.53
N CYS A 406 -19.70 12.49 0.52
CA CYS A 406 -20.49 12.39 -0.71
C CYS A 406 -20.68 13.75 -1.39
N GLN A 407 -21.05 14.80 -0.66
CA GLN A 407 -21.19 16.17 -1.18
C GLN A 407 -19.90 16.69 -1.84
N ILE A 408 -18.75 16.41 -1.25
CA ILE A 408 -17.45 16.83 -1.80
C ILE A 408 -17.08 16.01 -3.04
N ILE A 409 -17.32 14.71 -3.03
CA ILE A 409 -17.05 13.80 -4.14
C ILE A 409 -17.93 14.11 -5.36
N ASP A 410 -19.22 14.39 -5.14
CA ASP A 410 -20.21 14.70 -6.19
C ASP A 410 -19.94 16.08 -6.82
N SER A 411 -19.48 17.05 -6.02
CA SER A 411 -19.03 18.37 -6.47
C SER A 411 -17.54 18.47 -6.83
N GLY A 412 -16.84 17.32 -6.86
CA GLY A 412 -15.43 17.21 -7.20
C GLY A 412 -15.20 17.06 -8.70
N ARG A 413 -14.05 17.53 -9.21
CA ARG A 413 -13.69 17.37 -10.63
C ARG A 413 -12.89 16.07 -10.82
N PRO A 414 -13.35 15.08 -11.61
CA PRO A 414 -12.60 13.84 -11.86
C PRO A 414 -11.23 14.04 -12.54
N LYS A 415 -11.00 15.18 -13.21
CA LYS A 415 -9.71 15.55 -13.80
C LYS A 415 -8.73 16.21 -12.82
N SER A 416 -9.11 16.41 -11.55
CA SER A 416 -8.21 16.97 -10.53
C SER A 416 -7.30 15.86 -9.99
N THR A 417 -5.98 16.09 -9.92
CA THR A 417 -5.02 15.11 -9.40
C THR A 417 -5.36 14.65 -7.98
N LEU A 418 -5.96 15.53 -7.17
CA LEU A 418 -6.42 15.22 -5.81
C LEU A 418 -7.62 14.25 -5.77
N TYR A 419 -8.42 14.15 -6.85
CA TYR A 419 -9.65 13.34 -6.87
C TYR A 419 -9.34 11.86 -6.63
N VAL A 420 -8.33 11.31 -7.30
CA VAL A 420 -7.92 9.90 -7.13
C VAL A 420 -7.32 9.61 -5.75
N HIS A 421 -6.91 10.64 -5.00
CA HIS A 421 -6.42 10.50 -3.62
C HIS A 421 -7.53 10.54 -2.55
N MET A 422 -8.77 10.87 -2.91
CA MET A 422 -9.94 10.76 -2.00
C MET A 422 -10.37 9.30 -1.72
N ALA A 423 -9.66 8.29 -2.24
CA ALA A 423 -10.06 6.89 -2.18
C ALA A 423 -10.20 6.34 -0.75
N THR A 424 -9.41 6.84 0.20
CA THR A 424 -9.53 6.44 1.62
C THR A 424 -10.84 6.95 2.24
N PRO A 425 -11.16 8.26 2.17
CA PRO A 425 -12.49 8.77 2.47
C PRO A 425 -13.62 8.03 1.76
N ALA A 426 -13.50 7.80 0.44
CA ALA A 426 -14.52 7.11 -0.34
C ALA A 426 -14.76 5.67 0.15
N TYR A 427 -13.71 4.93 0.53
CA TYR A 427 -13.83 3.57 1.05
C TYR A 427 -14.46 3.53 2.44
N LEU A 428 -14.00 4.36 3.37
CA LEU A 428 -14.59 4.46 4.71
C LEU A 428 -16.05 4.93 4.64
N ALA A 429 -16.37 5.89 3.76
CA ALA A 429 -17.74 6.32 3.51
C ALA A 429 -18.61 5.24 2.85
N SER A 430 -18.02 4.38 2.00
CA SER A 430 -18.74 3.27 1.36
C SER A 430 -19.11 2.19 2.38
N MET A 431 -18.18 1.83 3.27
CA MET A 431 -18.40 0.81 4.31
C MET A 431 -19.36 1.26 5.41
N TRP A 432 -19.62 2.56 5.53
CA TRP A 432 -20.55 3.17 6.49
C TRP A 432 -21.72 3.91 5.81
N ALA A 433 -22.01 3.56 4.55
CA ALA A 433 -23.13 4.12 3.80
C ALA A 433 -24.47 3.74 4.44
N SER A 434 -25.34 4.73 4.67
CA SER A 434 -26.68 4.56 5.25
C SER A 434 -27.82 4.87 4.27
N SER A 435 -27.53 5.21 3.00
CA SER A 435 -28.55 5.49 1.99
C SER A 435 -28.15 5.02 0.57
N PRO A 436 -29.13 4.69 -0.31
CA PRO A 436 -28.85 4.39 -1.71
C PRO A 436 -28.20 5.56 -2.48
N ASN A 437 -28.39 6.81 -2.02
CA ASN A 437 -27.73 7.98 -2.59
C ASN A 437 -26.23 7.99 -2.32
N HIS A 438 -25.79 7.61 -1.11
CA HIS A 438 -24.36 7.47 -0.81
C HIS A 438 -23.74 6.40 -1.73
N CYS A 439 -24.40 5.25 -1.83
CA CYS A 439 -23.99 4.16 -2.71
C CYS A 439 -23.89 4.62 -4.19
N LYS A 440 -24.83 5.44 -4.66
CA LYS A 440 -24.80 6.03 -6.02
C LYS A 440 -23.59 6.96 -6.24
N THR A 441 -23.37 7.94 -5.36
CA THR A 441 -22.26 8.90 -5.49
C THR A 441 -20.90 8.21 -5.35
N LEU A 442 -20.76 7.28 -4.41
CA LEU A 442 -19.51 6.53 -4.19
C LEU A 442 -19.24 5.52 -5.32
N ARG A 443 -20.27 4.89 -5.89
CA ARG A 443 -20.15 4.09 -7.12
C ARG A 443 -19.67 4.92 -8.31
N ASN A 444 -20.11 6.16 -8.43
CA ASN A 444 -19.63 7.08 -9.45
C ASN A 444 -18.15 7.47 -9.21
N TYR A 445 -17.75 7.71 -7.97
CA TYR A 445 -16.35 7.94 -7.60
C TYR A 445 -15.43 6.80 -8.05
N TRP A 446 -15.79 5.56 -7.73
CA TRP A 446 -14.98 4.39 -8.09
C TRP A 446 -14.89 4.20 -9.61
N LYS A 447 -15.99 4.39 -10.34
CA LYS A 447 -15.99 4.41 -11.81
C LYS A 447 -15.09 5.50 -12.37
N ASN A 448 -15.14 6.71 -11.80
CA ASN A 448 -14.28 7.82 -12.23
C ASN A 448 -12.79 7.49 -12.05
N CYS A 449 -12.40 6.82 -10.95
CA CYS A 449 -11.03 6.35 -10.74
C CYS A 449 -10.60 5.21 -11.69
N GLN A 450 -11.54 4.62 -12.45
CA GLN A 450 -11.29 3.65 -13.51
C GLN A 450 -11.28 4.29 -14.91
N MET A 451 -11.53 5.59 -15.04
CA MET A 451 -11.49 6.33 -16.32
C MET A 451 -10.15 7.06 -16.51
N GLY A 452 -9.13 6.33 -16.96
CA GLY A 452 -7.81 6.86 -17.32
C GLY A 452 -6.84 5.74 -17.70
N ASP A 453 -5.63 6.11 -18.14
CA ASP A 453 -4.59 5.19 -18.63
C ASP A 453 -4.26 4.05 -17.66
N ILE A 454 -4.36 4.32 -16.35
CA ILE A 454 -4.15 3.34 -15.27
C ILE A 454 -5.40 3.29 -14.38
N PRO A 455 -6.37 2.39 -14.67
CA PRO A 455 -7.63 2.31 -13.96
C PRO A 455 -7.47 1.69 -12.57
N ARG A 456 -8.02 2.36 -11.54
CA ARG A 456 -7.72 2.06 -10.13
C ARG A 456 -8.94 1.55 -9.34
N TYR A 457 -8.67 0.89 -8.23
CA TYR A 457 -9.62 0.57 -7.17
C TYR A 457 -10.80 -0.33 -7.59
N LEU A 458 -10.59 -1.27 -8.51
CA LEU A 458 -11.63 -2.20 -8.97
C LEU A 458 -12.10 -3.12 -7.83
N GLY A 459 -11.17 -3.78 -7.15
CA GLY A 459 -11.48 -4.62 -5.99
C GLY A 459 -12.04 -3.82 -4.80
N ALA A 460 -11.67 -2.54 -4.66
CA ALA A 460 -12.30 -1.63 -3.69
C ALA A 460 -13.81 -1.49 -3.99
N GLN A 461 -14.17 -1.15 -5.24
CA GLN A 461 -15.56 -1.02 -5.65
C GLN A 461 -16.32 -2.32 -5.42
N LEU A 462 -15.78 -3.47 -5.84
CA LEU A 462 -16.47 -4.75 -5.73
C LEU A 462 -16.83 -5.11 -4.28
N ARG A 463 -15.95 -4.81 -3.31
CA ARG A 463 -16.23 -4.99 -1.87
C ARG A 463 -17.22 -3.95 -1.31
N CYS A 464 -17.26 -2.74 -1.85
CA CYS A 464 -18.31 -1.76 -1.52
C CYS A 464 -19.68 -2.22 -2.03
N GLU A 465 -19.77 -2.67 -3.28
CA GLU A 465 -21.00 -3.20 -3.90
C GLU A 465 -21.53 -4.45 -3.17
N GLU A 466 -20.63 -5.30 -2.67
CA GLU A 466 -20.93 -6.42 -1.75
C GLU A 466 -21.54 -5.90 -0.44
N SER A 467 -20.82 -5.05 0.28
CA SER A 467 -21.28 -4.49 1.57
C SER A 467 -22.61 -3.74 1.47
N TRP A 468 -22.90 -3.08 0.33
CA TRP A 468 -24.17 -2.38 0.12
C TRP A 468 -25.36 -3.33 -0.10
N ARG A 469 -25.14 -4.49 -0.75
CA ARG A 469 -26.17 -5.54 -0.89
C ARG A 469 -26.47 -6.19 0.45
N ASP A 470 -25.43 -6.48 1.24
CA ASP A 470 -25.57 -7.08 2.57
C ASP A 470 -26.32 -6.13 3.54
N MET A 471 -26.19 -4.81 3.35
CA MET A 471 -26.97 -3.79 4.06
C MET A 471 -28.34 -3.49 3.43
N GLY A 472 -28.71 -4.13 2.32
CA GLY A 472 -30.01 -3.94 1.65
C GLY A 472 -30.19 -2.58 0.97
N LEU A 473 -29.10 -1.89 0.59
CA LEU A 473 -29.13 -0.53 0.03
C LEU A 473 -29.18 -0.48 -1.51
N VAL A 474 -28.84 -1.58 -2.20
CA VAL A 474 -28.68 -1.66 -3.68
C VAL A 474 -29.10 -3.02 -4.24
#